data_AF-A0A1L5KY82-F1
#
_entry.id   AF-A0A1L5KY82-F1
#
_cell.length_a   1.000
_cell.length_b   1.000
_cell.length_c   1.000
_cell.angle_alpha   90.00
_cell.angle_beta   90.00
_cell.angle_gamma   90.00
#
_symmetry.space_group_name_H-M   'P 1'
#
loop_
_entity.id
_entity.type
_entity.pdbx_description
1 polymer ?
#
loop_
_entity_poly.entity_id
_entity_poly.type
_entity_poly.pdbx_seq_one_letter_code
_entity_poly.pdbx_strand_id
1 'polypeptide(L)'
;RLAHYPGLLMLTTLIYRSHIRGDEPVKKIEEMVSIANRRNMRSDVTGILLFNGSHFFQLLEGPEEQVQMIYRAICQDPRHYNIVELLCDYAPARRFGKAGMELFDLRLHERDDVLQAVFDKGTSKFQLTYDDRALQFFRTFVLATEQSTYFEIPAEDSWLFIADGSDKELDSCTLSSNINDHFAFHPIVDPLSRRIIAFEAIVQKNEDSPSAIAVGQR
;
A
#
# COMPACT_ATOMS: atom_id res chain seq x y z
N ARG A 1 -38.57 2.32 -12.33
CA ARG A 1 -37.61 2.67 -13.42
C ARG A 1 -36.52 3.53 -12.78
N LEU A 2 -35.41 2.92 -12.39
CA LEU A 2 -34.24 3.62 -11.85
C LEU A 2 -33.52 4.27 -13.01
N ALA A 3 -33.37 5.60 -12.97
CA ALA A 3 -32.66 6.36 -13.98
C ALA A 3 -31.18 5.99 -13.93
N HIS A 4 -30.68 5.49 -15.06
CA HIS A 4 -29.26 5.35 -15.34
C HIS A 4 -28.70 6.76 -15.50
N TYR A 5 -28.09 7.32 -14.45
CA TYR A 5 -27.35 8.57 -14.54
C TYR A 5 -26.01 8.29 -15.21
N PRO A 6 -25.71 8.89 -16.38
CA PRO A 6 -24.37 8.79 -16.96
C PRO A 6 -23.38 9.45 -15.99
N GLY A 7 -22.26 8.76 -15.75
CA GLY A 7 -21.31 8.99 -14.66
C GLY A 7 -21.11 10.46 -14.28
N LEU A 8 -21.52 10.80 -13.05
CA LEU A 8 -20.92 11.91 -12.33
C LEU A 8 -19.43 11.60 -12.23
N LEU A 9 -18.61 12.29 -13.02
CA LEU A 9 -17.15 12.25 -12.90
C LEU A 9 -16.78 12.87 -11.56
N MET A 10 -16.89 12.08 -10.49
CA MET A 10 -16.47 12.49 -9.16
C MET A 10 -14.95 12.59 -9.17
N LEU A 11 -14.45 13.76 -8.78
CA LEU A 11 -13.03 13.97 -8.62
C LEU A 11 -12.57 13.17 -7.41
N THR A 12 -11.68 12.21 -7.64
CA THR A 12 -11.11 11.35 -6.61
C THR A 12 -9.64 11.72 -6.41
N THR A 13 -9.21 11.77 -5.16
CA THR A 13 -7.81 11.83 -4.75
C THR A 13 -7.39 10.47 -4.23
N LEU A 14 -6.34 9.90 -4.81
CA LEU A 14 -5.69 8.70 -4.32
C LEU A 14 -4.25 9.02 -3.93
N ILE A 15 -3.85 8.58 -2.74
CA ILE A 15 -2.48 8.70 -2.24
C ILE A 15 -1.97 7.32 -1.92
N TYR A 16 -0.78 7.00 -2.41
CA TYR A 16 -0.10 5.78 -2.03
C TYR A 16 1.38 6.04 -1.77
N ARG A 17 2.01 5.10 -1.08
CA ARG A 17 3.47 5.00 -0.94
C ARG A 17 3.97 3.63 -1.40
N SER A 18 5.20 3.58 -1.88
CA SER A 18 5.85 2.33 -2.28
C SER A 18 7.37 2.42 -2.13
N HIS A 19 8.06 1.30 -2.27
CA HIS A 19 9.52 1.20 -2.20
C HIS A 19 10.12 0.93 -3.57
N ILE A 20 11.16 1.66 -3.96
CA ILE A 20 11.89 1.38 -5.21
C ILE A 20 12.59 0.02 -5.13
N ARG A 21 12.49 -0.78 -6.21
CA ARG A 21 13.19 -2.06 -6.32
C ARG A 21 14.57 -1.80 -6.94
N GLY A 22 15.61 -1.83 -6.10
CA GLY A 22 17.00 -1.62 -6.50
C GLY A 22 17.44 -0.15 -6.60
N ASP A 23 18.73 0.09 -6.74
CA ASP A 23 19.35 1.42 -6.85
C ASP A 23 19.34 1.89 -8.32
N GLU A 24 18.16 1.98 -8.93
CA GLU A 24 18.02 2.46 -10.31
C GLU A 24 18.42 3.95 -10.38
N PRO A 25 19.24 4.36 -11.36
CA PRO A 25 19.71 5.73 -11.45
C PRO A 25 18.54 6.71 -11.65
N VAL A 26 18.62 7.86 -10.99
CA VAL A 26 17.63 8.94 -10.98
C VAL A 26 17.11 9.32 -12.38
N LYS A 27 17.98 9.26 -13.40
CA LYS A 27 17.61 9.54 -14.80
C LYS A 27 16.49 8.62 -15.32
N LYS A 28 16.46 7.34 -14.92
CA LYS A 28 15.37 6.43 -15.29
C LYS A 28 14.05 6.79 -14.61
N ILE A 29 14.10 7.41 -13.43
CA ILE A 29 12.91 7.90 -12.72
C ILE A 29 12.31 9.09 -13.50
N GLU A 30 13.13 10.01 -13.99
CA GLU A 30 12.66 11.13 -14.82
C GLU A 30 12.02 10.65 -16.13
N GLU A 31 12.62 9.66 -16.80
CA GLU A 31 12.05 9.03 -18.00
C GLU A 31 10.71 8.33 -17.69
N MET A 32 10.64 7.60 -16.58
CA MET A 32 9.42 6.96 -16.11
C MET A 32 8.31 7.99 -15.90
N VAL A 33 8.61 9.09 -15.20
CA VAL A 33 7.63 10.15 -14.95
C VAL A 33 7.20 10.80 -16.25
N SER A 34 8.12 11.02 -17.18
CA SER A 34 7.79 11.60 -18.49
C SER A 34 6.80 10.72 -19.28
N ILE A 35 6.91 9.39 -19.16
CA ILE A 35 5.95 8.45 -19.75
C ILE A 35 4.62 8.49 -18.96
N ALA A 36 4.68 8.42 -17.63
CA ALA A 36 3.50 8.47 -16.77
C ALA A 36 2.71 9.77 -16.97
N ASN A 37 3.37 10.92 -17.03
CA ASN A 37 2.78 12.23 -17.25
C ASN A 37 2.00 12.29 -18.58
N ARG A 38 2.57 11.77 -19.67
CA ARG A 38 1.87 11.69 -20.97
C ARG A 38 0.61 10.81 -20.90
N ARG A 39 0.66 9.70 -20.17
CA ARG A 39 -0.50 8.81 -19.96
C ARG A 39 -1.56 9.48 -19.09
N ASN A 40 -1.15 10.09 -17.98
CA ASN A 40 -2.01 10.76 -17.02
C ASN A 40 -2.75 11.94 -17.66
N MET A 41 -2.05 12.77 -18.45
CA MET A 41 -2.68 13.87 -19.20
C MET A 41 -3.78 13.41 -20.16
N ARG A 42 -3.59 12.26 -20.84
CA ARG A 42 -4.62 11.70 -21.73
C ARG A 42 -5.84 11.19 -20.99
N SER A 43 -5.68 10.85 -19.71
CA SER A 43 -6.73 10.32 -18.84
C SER A 43 -7.35 11.38 -17.92
N ASP A 44 -7.02 12.66 -18.10
CA ASP A 44 -7.40 13.76 -17.19
C ASP A 44 -7.02 13.47 -15.72
N VAL A 45 -5.86 12.84 -15.52
CA VAL A 45 -5.29 12.61 -14.20
C VAL A 45 -4.12 13.55 -14.00
N THR A 46 -4.12 14.23 -12.85
CA THR A 46 -3.10 15.18 -12.42
C THR A 46 -2.50 14.72 -11.10
N GLY A 47 -1.41 15.33 -10.64
CA GLY A 47 -0.82 14.97 -9.36
C GLY A 47 0.67 15.26 -9.26
N ILE A 48 1.25 14.72 -8.20
CA ILE A 48 2.68 14.86 -7.88
C ILE A 48 3.22 13.54 -7.37
N LEU A 49 4.46 13.24 -7.73
CA LEU A 49 5.25 12.10 -7.28
C LEU A 49 6.47 12.62 -6.53
N LEU A 50 6.54 12.31 -5.25
CA LEU A 50 7.70 12.57 -4.40
C LEU A 50 8.61 11.35 -4.39
N PHE A 51 9.91 11.60 -4.40
CA PHE A 51 10.93 10.57 -4.23
C PHE A 51 11.97 11.02 -3.21
N ASN A 52 12.27 10.18 -2.21
CA ASN A 52 13.29 10.48 -1.17
C ASN A 52 14.59 9.69 -1.34
N GLY A 53 14.73 8.89 -2.40
CA GLY A 53 15.87 7.99 -2.61
C GLY A 53 15.54 6.51 -2.46
N SER A 54 14.55 6.17 -1.62
CA SER A 54 14.14 4.78 -1.38
C SER A 54 12.63 4.55 -1.51
N HIS A 55 11.84 5.57 -1.24
CA HIS A 55 10.39 5.52 -1.26
C HIS A 55 9.80 6.47 -2.30
N PHE A 56 8.75 6.00 -2.95
CA PHE A 56 7.83 6.83 -3.71
C PHE A 56 6.63 7.20 -2.84
N PHE A 57 6.16 8.43 -2.99
CA PHE A 57 4.87 8.88 -2.48
C PHE A 57 4.17 9.63 -3.60
N GLN A 58 3.02 9.14 -4.03
CA GLN A 58 2.30 9.74 -5.15
C GLN A 58 0.89 10.12 -4.73
N LEU A 59 0.50 11.32 -5.16
CA LEU A 59 -0.88 11.78 -5.13
C LEU A 59 -1.40 11.82 -6.57
N LEU A 60 -2.54 11.19 -6.81
CA LEU A 60 -3.28 11.15 -8.07
C LEU A 60 -4.63 11.84 -7.86
N GLU A 61 -4.99 12.74 -8.77
CA GLU A 61 -6.27 13.45 -8.77
C GLU A 61 -6.90 13.35 -10.15
N GLY A 62 -8.19 13.02 -10.22
CA GLY A 62 -8.89 12.95 -11.49
C GLY A 62 -10.22 12.22 -11.38
N PRO A 63 -10.86 11.88 -12.51
CA PRO A 63 -12.05 11.05 -12.50
C PRO A 63 -11.78 9.69 -11.83
N GLU A 64 -12.68 9.26 -10.94
CA GLU A 64 -12.54 8.01 -10.17
C GLU A 64 -12.06 6.82 -11.01
N GLU A 65 -12.74 6.55 -12.12
CA GLU A 65 -12.43 5.42 -13.01
C GLU A 65 -11.01 5.51 -13.58
N GLN A 66 -10.57 6.72 -13.94
CA GLN A 66 -9.26 6.97 -14.53
C GLN A 66 -8.16 6.86 -13.47
N VAL A 67 -8.39 7.38 -12.27
CA VAL A 67 -7.48 7.25 -11.13
C VAL A 67 -7.30 5.76 -10.77
N GLN A 68 -8.40 5.02 -10.66
CA GLN A 68 -8.37 3.58 -10.36
C GLN A 68 -7.68 2.77 -11.45
N MET A 69 -7.91 3.08 -12.73
CA MET A 69 -7.23 2.42 -13.84
C MET A 69 -5.71 2.64 -13.78
N ILE A 70 -5.27 3.88 -13.54
CA ILE A 70 -3.85 4.22 -13.44
C ILE A 70 -3.25 3.55 -12.21
N TYR A 71 -3.93 3.59 -11.07
CA TYR A 71 -3.47 2.96 -9.84
C TYR A 71 -3.28 1.45 -9.98
N ARG A 72 -4.20 0.74 -10.66
CA ARG A 72 -4.02 -0.69 -10.96
C ARG A 72 -2.77 -0.97 -11.80
N ALA A 73 -2.49 -0.12 -12.79
CA ALA A 73 -1.28 -0.25 -13.59
C ALA A 73 0.00 0.00 -12.76
N ILE A 74 -0.07 0.95 -11.83
CA ILE A 74 1.00 1.23 -10.86
C ILE A 74 1.21 0.02 -9.94
N CYS A 75 0.14 -0.62 -9.45
CA CYS A 75 0.24 -1.80 -8.59
C CYS A 75 0.95 -3.00 -9.25
N GLN A 76 0.95 -3.06 -10.58
CA GLN A 76 1.59 -4.13 -11.35
C GLN A 76 3.00 -3.77 -11.84
N ASP A 77 3.50 -2.58 -11.48
CA ASP A 77 4.79 -2.11 -11.95
C ASP A 77 5.93 -2.83 -11.22
N PRO A 78 6.85 -3.52 -11.91
CA PRO A 78 7.92 -4.29 -11.27
C PRO A 78 9.00 -3.41 -10.63
N ARG A 79 9.02 -2.10 -10.93
CA ARG A 79 10.06 -1.16 -10.46
C ARG A 79 9.93 -0.80 -8.99
N HIS A 80 8.81 -1.14 -8.35
CA HIS A 80 8.60 -0.91 -6.93
C HIS A 80 7.88 -2.08 -6.27
N TYR A 81 7.84 -2.08 -4.95
CA TYR A 81 7.17 -3.09 -4.14
C TYR A 81 6.58 -2.45 -2.87
N ASN A 82 5.87 -3.25 -2.07
CA ASN A 82 5.24 -2.82 -0.82
C ASN A 82 4.38 -1.55 -1.00
N ILE A 83 3.44 -1.64 -1.94
CA ILE A 83 2.55 -0.53 -2.30
C ILE A 83 1.44 -0.47 -1.26
N VAL A 84 1.32 0.67 -0.58
CA VAL A 84 0.34 0.92 0.46
C VAL A 84 -0.51 2.12 0.09
N GLU A 85 -1.81 1.89 -0.09
CA GLU A 85 -2.80 2.96 -0.22
C GLU A 85 -2.95 3.68 1.14
N LEU A 86 -2.77 5.00 1.13
CA LEU A 86 -2.85 5.85 2.33
C LEU A 86 -4.18 6.59 2.41
N LEU A 87 -4.73 6.95 1.25
CA LEU A 87 -5.99 7.68 1.11
C LEU A 87 -6.61 7.38 -0.25
N CYS A 88 -7.91 7.11 -0.28
CA CYS A 88 -8.73 7.18 -1.48
C CYS A 88 -10.04 7.86 -1.09
N ASP A 89 -10.26 9.09 -1.56
CA ASP A 89 -11.42 9.88 -1.17
C ASP A 89 -11.85 10.84 -2.29
N TYR A 90 -13.09 11.29 -2.24
CA TYR A 90 -13.60 12.31 -3.14
C TYR A 90 -13.09 13.69 -2.72
N ALA A 91 -12.72 14.52 -3.70
CA ALA A 91 -12.19 15.86 -3.48
C ALA A 91 -13.03 16.92 -4.19
N PRO A 92 -13.23 18.10 -3.58
CA PRO A 92 -13.99 19.18 -4.19
C PRO A 92 -13.22 19.87 -5.32
N ALA A 93 -11.89 19.81 -5.32
CA ALA A 93 -11.02 20.44 -6.32
C ALA A 93 -9.65 19.76 -6.39
N ARG A 94 -8.95 19.93 -7.53
CA ARG A 94 -7.57 19.45 -7.73
C ARG A 94 -6.58 20.34 -6.96
N ARG A 95 -5.71 19.73 -6.16
CA ARG A 95 -4.61 20.41 -5.45
C ARG A 95 -3.41 20.63 -6.37
N PHE A 96 -3.17 19.68 -7.27
CA PHE A 96 -2.05 19.69 -8.22
C PHE A 96 -2.56 19.60 -9.66
N GLY A 97 -3.30 20.61 -10.13
CA GLY A 97 -3.90 20.63 -11.48
C GLY A 97 -3.08 21.26 -12.61
N LYS A 98 -1.84 21.72 -12.37
CA LYS A 98 -1.03 22.51 -13.33
C LYS A 98 -0.29 21.60 -14.31
N ALA A 99 0.11 20.43 -13.84
CA ALA A 99 0.86 19.42 -14.58
C ALA A 99 0.20 18.05 -14.38
N GLY A 100 0.21 17.20 -15.42
CA GLY A 100 -0.38 15.86 -15.33
C GLY A 100 0.30 14.96 -14.29
N MET A 101 1.62 15.01 -14.18
CA MET A 101 2.35 14.39 -13.10
C MET A 101 3.68 15.11 -12.91
N GLU A 102 3.85 15.75 -11.76
CA GLU A 102 5.09 16.45 -11.41
C GLU A 102 6.00 15.54 -10.58
N LEU A 103 7.27 15.39 -10.96
CA LEU A 103 8.27 14.71 -10.14
C LEU A 103 8.95 15.73 -9.23
N PHE A 104 9.04 15.39 -7.95
CA PHE A 104 9.75 16.17 -6.96
C PHE A 104 10.73 15.26 -6.20
N ASP A 105 12.03 15.46 -6.47
CA ASP A 105 13.09 14.73 -5.78
C ASP A 105 13.44 15.46 -4.48
N LEU A 106 13.03 14.89 -3.34
CA LEU A 106 13.23 15.46 -2.01
C LEU A 106 14.71 15.57 -1.65
N ARG A 107 15.59 14.80 -2.29
CA ARG A 107 17.04 14.83 -2.01
C ARG A 107 17.74 16.08 -2.55
N LEU A 108 17.07 16.82 -3.44
CA LEU A 108 17.59 18.06 -4.03
C LEU A 108 17.20 19.29 -3.20
N HIS A 109 16.47 19.12 -2.10
CA HIS A 109 15.95 20.19 -1.27
C HIS A 109 16.33 20.01 0.19
N GLU A 110 16.62 21.12 0.86
CA GLU A 110 16.86 21.14 2.30
C GLU A 110 15.54 20.95 3.09
N ARG A 111 15.65 20.34 4.28
CA ARG A 111 14.48 19.95 5.11
C ARG A 111 13.56 21.10 5.50
N ASP A 112 14.11 22.30 5.66
CA ASP A 112 13.35 23.46 6.11
C ASP A 112 12.50 24.07 4.99
N ASP A 113 12.95 23.92 3.73
CA ASP A 113 12.30 24.56 2.57
C ASP A 113 11.52 23.56 1.69
N VAL A 114 11.78 22.26 1.83
CA VAL A 114 11.21 21.22 0.96
C VAL A 114 9.68 21.21 0.96
N LEU A 115 9.03 21.43 2.12
CA LEU A 115 7.57 21.49 2.19
C LEU A 115 7.01 22.67 1.40
N GLN A 116 7.64 23.84 1.55
CA GLN A 116 7.23 25.04 0.84
C GLN A 116 7.44 24.85 -0.67
N ALA A 117 8.59 24.30 -1.08
CA ALA A 117 8.89 24.03 -2.48
C ALA A 117 7.90 23.04 -3.13
N VAL A 118 7.44 22.02 -2.40
CA VAL A 118 6.37 21.12 -2.86
C VAL A 118 5.04 21.86 -2.98
N PHE A 119 4.70 22.69 -1.99
CA PHE A 119 3.45 23.45 -1.98
C PHE A 119 3.37 24.50 -3.09
N ASP A 120 4.49 25.10 -3.47
CA ASP A 120 4.58 26.05 -4.59
C ASP A 120 4.25 25.40 -5.94
N LYS A 121 4.36 24.06 -6.04
CA LYS A 121 3.93 23.30 -7.22
C LYS A 121 2.42 23.11 -7.31
N GLY A 122 1.69 23.35 -6.22
CA GLY A 122 0.24 23.28 -6.17
C GLY A 122 -0.46 24.31 -7.06
N THR A 123 -1.74 24.04 -7.36
CA THR A 123 -2.63 24.93 -8.12
C THR A 123 -3.63 25.68 -7.27
N SER A 124 -3.86 25.23 -6.04
CA SER A 124 -4.81 25.86 -5.15
C SER A 124 -4.38 27.29 -4.82
N LYS A 125 -5.27 28.26 -5.09
CA LYS A 125 -5.16 29.66 -4.61
C LYS A 125 -5.26 29.76 -3.09
N PHE A 126 -5.79 28.72 -2.44
CA PHE A 126 -5.78 28.59 -1.00
C PHE A 126 -4.47 27.93 -0.64
N GLN A 127 -3.63 28.65 0.11
CA GLN A 127 -2.56 28.05 0.89
C GLN A 127 -3.04 26.71 1.39
N LEU A 128 -2.40 25.65 0.90
CA LEU A 128 -2.60 24.27 1.26
C LEU A 128 -2.80 24.20 2.79
N THR A 129 -4.06 24.20 3.23
CA THR A 129 -4.41 24.47 4.63
C THR A 129 -3.98 23.27 5.45
N TYR A 130 -3.44 23.51 6.65
CA TYR A 130 -2.98 22.44 7.55
C TYR A 130 -4.07 21.40 7.87
N ASP A 131 -5.34 21.74 7.68
CA ASP A 131 -6.50 20.88 7.93
C ASP A 131 -6.79 19.89 6.78
N ASP A 132 -6.14 19.99 5.62
CA ASP A 132 -6.34 19.02 4.54
C ASP A 132 -5.60 17.70 4.85
N ARG A 133 -6.37 16.62 4.96
CA ARG A 133 -5.87 15.28 5.25
C ARG A 133 -4.82 14.79 4.24
N ALA A 134 -4.98 15.09 2.95
CA ALA A 134 -4.00 14.73 1.93
C ALA A 134 -2.64 15.38 2.22
N LEU A 135 -2.66 16.65 2.64
CA LEU A 135 -1.44 17.41 2.95
C LEU A 135 -0.78 16.99 4.26
N GLN A 136 -1.56 16.51 5.22
CA GLN A 136 -1.00 15.91 6.42
C GLN A 136 -0.18 14.66 6.09
N PHE A 137 -0.62 13.84 5.11
CA PHE A 137 0.19 12.73 4.61
C PHE A 137 1.48 13.21 3.93
N PHE A 138 1.41 14.26 3.10
CA PHE A 138 2.60 14.89 2.51
C PHE A 138 3.62 15.29 3.59
N ARG A 139 3.16 16.05 4.58
CA ARG A 139 4.01 16.52 5.67
C ARG A 139 4.63 15.36 6.42
N THR A 140 3.83 14.34 6.74
CA THR A 140 4.33 13.15 7.42
C THR A 140 5.38 12.44 6.58
N PHE A 141 5.17 12.25 5.27
CA PHE A 141 6.15 11.58 4.42
C PHE A 141 7.47 12.37 4.30
N VAL A 142 7.39 13.69 4.13
CA VAL A 142 8.56 14.55 3.99
C VAL A 142 9.35 14.64 5.31
N LEU A 143 8.66 14.80 6.45
CA LEU A 143 9.30 14.97 7.76
C LEU A 143 9.69 13.64 8.44
N ALA A 144 8.99 12.54 8.17
CA ALA A 144 9.24 11.25 8.82
C ALA A 144 10.33 10.42 8.12
N THR A 145 11.14 11.04 7.27
CA THR A 145 12.22 10.40 6.49
C THR A 145 13.28 9.67 7.33
N GLU A 146 13.24 9.75 8.67
CA GLU A 146 14.23 9.13 9.58
C GLU A 146 13.62 8.51 10.86
N GLN A 147 12.40 7.94 10.82
CA GLN A 147 11.95 7.18 12.00
C GLN A 147 12.59 5.79 12.01
N SER A 148 13.56 5.61 12.91
CA SER A 148 14.27 4.37 13.27
C SER A 148 13.36 3.20 13.70
N THR A 149 12.04 3.38 13.67
CA THR A 149 11.02 2.43 14.11
C THR A 149 10.34 1.72 12.94
N TYR A 150 10.63 2.11 11.69
CA TYR A 150 10.08 1.42 10.52
C TYR A 150 10.84 0.13 10.24
N PHE A 151 10.26 -1.00 10.63
CA PHE A 151 10.72 -2.32 10.18
C PHE A 151 10.38 -2.47 8.69
N GLU A 152 11.39 -2.35 7.84
CA GLU A 152 11.26 -2.63 6.42
C GLU A 152 11.01 -4.12 6.23
N ILE A 153 9.85 -4.47 5.65
CA ILE A 153 9.56 -5.84 5.21
C ILE A 153 10.27 -6.00 3.87
N PRO A 154 11.25 -6.92 3.76
CA PRO A 154 11.91 -7.20 2.48
C PRO A 154 10.90 -7.62 1.41
N ALA A 155 11.24 -7.39 0.15
CA ALA A 155 10.42 -7.79 -0.98
C ALA A 155 10.12 -9.29 -0.96
N GLU A 156 8.98 -9.69 -1.54
CA GLU A 156 8.50 -11.08 -1.56
C GLU A 156 9.51 -12.08 -2.14
N ASP A 157 10.31 -11.63 -3.10
CA ASP A 157 11.37 -12.40 -3.77
C ASP A 157 12.60 -12.65 -2.87
N SER A 158 12.70 -11.93 -1.76
CA SER A 158 13.73 -12.11 -0.73
C SER A 158 13.37 -13.23 0.26
N TRP A 159 12.16 -13.78 0.18
CA TRP A 159 11.67 -14.84 1.04
C TRP A 159 11.56 -16.16 0.29
N LEU A 160 12.07 -17.23 0.90
CA LEU A 160 11.91 -18.60 0.41
C LEU A 160 11.32 -19.44 1.54
N PHE A 161 10.20 -20.10 1.26
CA PHE A 161 9.67 -21.12 2.16
C PHE A 161 10.51 -22.38 2.03
N ILE A 162 11.07 -22.84 3.15
CA ILE A 162 11.85 -24.08 3.23
C ILE A 162 11.05 -25.05 4.07
N ALA A 163 10.48 -26.07 3.43
CA ALA A 163 9.91 -27.20 4.15
C ALA A 163 11.07 -28.00 4.77
N ASP A 164 11.05 -28.16 6.09
CA ASP A 164 11.86 -29.19 6.72
C ASP A 164 11.20 -30.52 6.35
N GLY A 165 11.91 -31.41 5.66
CA GLY A 165 11.37 -32.69 5.13
C GLY A 165 10.97 -33.70 6.22
N SER A 166 10.78 -33.23 7.45
CA SER A 166 10.28 -33.93 8.62
C SER A 166 8.75 -33.97 8.66
N ASP A 167 8.07 -34.02 7.52
CA ASP A 167 6.63 -34.27 7.46
C ASP A 167 6.38 -35.68 7.98
N LYS A 168 6.06 -35.77 9.27
CA LYS A 168 5.41 -36.95 9.81
C LYS A 168 3.94 -36.80 9.47
N GLU A 169 3.50 -37.42 8.39
CA GLU A 169 2.08 -37.74 8.24
C GLU A 169 1.68 -38.52 9.49
N LEU A 170 0.88 -37.89 10.35
CA LEU A 170 0.20 -38.65 11.40
C LEU A 170 -0.83 -39.53 10.68
N ASP A 171 -0.67 -40.85 10.83
CA ASP A 171 -1.63 -41.82 10.33
C ASP A 171 -3.05 -41.41 10.75
N SER A 172 -3.85 -41.02 9.76
CA SER A 172 -5.26 -40.64 9.88
C SER A 172 -6.13 -41.77 10.49
N CYS A 173 -5.57 -42.98 10.59
CA CYS A 173 -6.21 -44.18 11.12
C CYS A 173 -6.31 -44.26 12.66
N THR A 174 -5.78 -43.30 13.43
CA THR A 174 -5.90 -43.31 14.91
C THR A 174 -7.04 -42.45 15.46
N LEU A 175 -7.78 -41.73 14.61
CA LEU A 175 -8.96 -40.99 15.04
C LEU A 175 -10.09 -41.99 15.32
N SER A 176 -10.33 -42.26 16.60
CA SER A 176 -11.47 -43.06 17.03
C SER A 176 -12.74 -42.46 16.46
N SER A 177 -13.45 -43.22 15.63
CA SER A 177 -14.72 -42.87 14.99
C SER A 177 -15.89 -42.65 15.97
N ASN A 178 -15.61 -42.61 17.28
CA ASN A 178 -16.59 -42.46 18.36
C ASN A 178 -16.60 -41.05 19.01
N ILE A 179 -15.76 -40.11 18.55
CA ILE A 179 -15.69 -38.75 19.08
C ILE A 179 -16.18 -37.79 17.99
N ASN A 180 -17.32 -37.12 18.22
CA ASN A 180 -17.98 -36.24 17.25
C ASN A 180 -17.28 -34.88 17.06
N ASP A 181 -16.38 -34.50 17.97
CA ASP A 181 -15.65 -33.24 17.96
C ASP A 181 -14.16 -33.53 17.76
N HIS A 182 -13.61 -33.15 16.60
CA HIS A 182 -12.17 -33.20 16.35
C HIS A 182 -11.55 -31.82 16.58
N PHE A 183 -10.26 -31.75 16.89
CA PHE A 183 -9.54 -30.47 17.01
C PHE A 183 -8.45 -30.39 15.94
N ALA A 184 -8.46 -29.32 15.16
CA ALA A 184 -7.33 -28.93 14.32
C ALA A 184 -6.43 -27.98 15.10
N PHE A 185 -5.11 -28.24 15.10
CA PHE A 185 -4.14 -27.38 15.78
C PHE A 185 -3.36 -26.57 14.75
N HIS A 186 -3.49 -25.24 14.79
CA HIS A 186 -2.76 -24.32 13.93
C HIS A 186 -1.59 -23.69 14.71
N PRO A 187 -0.33 -23.84 14.27
CA PRO A 187 0.80 -23.24 14.96
C PRO A 187 0.85 -21.73 14.73
N ILE A 188 1.02 -20.97 15.81
CA ILE A 188 1.35 -19.54 15.79
C ILE A 188 2.87 -19.45 15.87
N VAL A 189 3.50 -18.98 14.81
CA VAL A 189 4.97 -18.94 14.67
C VAL A 189 5.51 -17.52 14.76
N ASP A 190 6.70 -17.39 15.36
CA ASP A 190 7.59 -16.25 15.17
C ASP A 190 8.63 -16.62 14.10
N PRO A 191 8.51 -16.09 12.88
CA PRO A 191 9.46 -16.37 11.80
C PRO A 191 10.89 -15.91 12.10
N LEU A 192 11.06 -14.83 12.88
CA LEU A 192 12.37 -14.24 13.17
C LEU A 192 13.13 -15.09 14.19
N SER A 193 12.45 -15.58 15.23
CA SER A 193 13.06 -16.50 16.18
C SER A 193 13.00 -17.97 15.76
N ARG A 194 12.33 -18.28 14.64
CA ARG A 194 12.11 -19.63 14.10
C ARG A 194 11.49 -20.58 15.14
N ARG A 195 10.49 -20.09 15.88
CA ARG A 195 9.83 -20.84 16.96
C ARG A 195 8.32 -20.81 16.80
N ILE A 196 7.68 -21.91 17.21
CA ILE A 196 6.25 -21.93 17.47
C ILE A 196 6.04 -21.31 18.85
N ILE A 197 5.29 -20.21 18.91
CA ILE A 197 4.97 -19.50 20.15
C ILE A 197 3.79 -20.18 20.86
N ALA A 198 2.79 -20.60 20.10
CA ALA A 198 1.55 -21.18 20.62
C ALA A 198 0.86 -22.04 19.55
N PHE A 199 -0.21 -22.74 19.95
CA PHE A 199 -1.11 -23.44 19.03
C PHE A 199 -2.53 -22.95 19.26
N GLU A 200 -3.24 -22.64 18.18
CA GLU A 200 -4.68 -22.41 18.20
C GLU A 200 -5.38 -23.75 17.98
N ALA A 201 -6.27 -24.13 18.90
CA ALA A 201 -7.07 -25.35 18.80
C ALA A 201 -8.47 -24.99 18.26
N ILE A 202 -8.77 -25.44 17.05
CA ILE A 202 -10.04 -25.17 16.35
C ILE A 202 -10.89 -26.44 16.42
N VAL A 203 -12.07 -26.34 17.04
CA VAL A 203 -13.03 -27.45 17.10
C VAL A 203 -13.65 -27.62 15.72
N GLN A 204 -13.44 -28.78 15.11
CA GLN A 204 -14.14 -29.25 13.93
C GLN A 204 -15.32 -30.12 14.38
N LYS A 205 -16.52 -29.53 14.37
CA LYS A 205 -17.77 -30.27 14.50
C LYS A 205 -18.22 -30.77 13.13
N ASN A 206 -18.65 -32.02 13.04
CA ASN A 206 -19.29 -32.54 11.82
C ASN A 206 -20.65 -31.85 11.62
N GLU A 207 -20.62 -30.79 10.82
CA GLU A 207 -21.68 -29.97 10.22
C GLU A 207 -22.76 -29.34 11.13
N ASP A 208 -23.04 -28.07 10.84
CA ASP A 208 -24.05 -27.15 11.39
C ASP A 208 -23.85 -26.56 12.80
N SER A 209 -22.90 -25.61 12.95
CA SER A 209 -23.07 -24.32 13.69
C SER A 209 -21.73 -23.63 14.05
N PRO A 210 -21.69 -22.29 14.21
CA PRO A 210 -20.47 -21.48 14.10
C PRO A 210 -19.52 -21.59 15.30
N SER A 211 -18.24 -21.43 14.97
CA SER A 211 -17.05 -21.63 15.79
C SER A 211 -17.02 -20.84 17.10
N ALA A 212 -16.75 -21.51 18.22
CA ALA A 212 -16.34 -20.87 19.47
C ALA A 212 -14.81 -20.97 19.60
N ILE A 213 -14.14 -19.84 19.74
CA ILE A 213 -12.67 -19.74 19.88
C ILE A 213 -12.31 -19.88 21.35
N ALA A 214 -11.41 -20.82 21.68
CA ALA A 214 -10.78 -20.90 23.00
C ALA A 214 -9.26 -20.90 22.83
N VAL A 215 -8.61 -19.81 23.26
CA VAL A 215 -7.15 -19.66 23.26
C VAL A 215 -6.61 -20.14 24.61
N GLY A 216 -5.76 -21.15 24.60
CA GLY A 216 -5.00 -21.60 25.78
C GLY A 216 -3.56 -21.08 25.73
N GLN A 217 -3.12 -20.37 26.76
CA GLN A 217 -1.71 -20.05 27.00
C GLN A 217 -1.12 -21.01 28.04
N ARG A 218 0.20 -21.22 27.96
CA ARG A 218 0.97 -22.11 28.84
C ARG A 218 1.35 -21.41 30.14
#